data_AF-A0A952IER0-F1
#
_entry.id   AF-A0A952IER0-F1
#
_cell.length_a   1.000
_cell.length_b   1.000
_cell.length_c   1.000
_cell.angle_alpha   90.00
_cell.angle_beta   90.00
_cell.angle_gamma   90.00
#
_symmetry.space_group_name_H-M   'P 1'
#
loop_
_entity.id
_entity.type
_entity.pdbx_description
1 polymer ?
#
loop_
_entity_poly.entity_id
_entity_poly.type
_entity_poly.pdbx_seq_one_letter_code
_entity_poly.pdbx_strand_id
1 'polypeptide(L)'
;MTRLGDRLRNLRGKLSLLDIQKETGLYRIDIQRFELGAKAPRPHNLKKLAECYELSYKELRKLYYEDLYADDPEELAIVLEWAKEHKKAKREAKKATADIKTKK
;
A
#
# COMPACT_ATOMS: atom_id res chain seq x y z
N MET A 1 5.85 -15.30 9.14
CA MET A 1 5.85 -13.88 8.72
C MET A 1 4.81 -13.73 7.63
N THR A 2 4.27 -12.53 7.41
CA THR A 2 3.31 -12.29 6.33
C THR A 2 4.04 -12.03 5.02
N ARG A 3 3.38 -12.23 3.86
CA ARG A 3 4.00 -12.06 2.54
C ARG A 3 4.48 -10.62 2.35
N LEU A 4 3.71 -9.64 2.82
CA LEU A 4 4.11 -8.24 2.82
C LEU A 4 5.32 -8.01 3.74
N GLY A 5 5.29 -8.55 4.96
CA GLY A 5 6.39 -8.39 5.92
C GLY A 5 7.72 -8.94 5.38
N ASP A 6 7.68 -10.15 4.83
CA ASP A 6 8.83 -10.79 4.19
C ASP A 6 9.32 -9.98 2.99
N ARG A 7 8.40 -9.48 2.15
CA ARG A 7 8.77 -8.63 1.02
C ARG A 7 9.44 -7.34 1.47
N LEU A 8 8.88 -6.64 2.47
CA LEU A 8 9.47 -5.41 3.01
C LEU A 8 10.86 -5.66 3.59
N ARG A 9 11.04 -6.75 4.33
CA ARG A 9 12.34 -7.14 4.89
C ARG A 9 13.37 -7.43 3.79
N ASN A 10 12.95 -8.13 2.73
CA ASN A 10 13.80 -8.42 1.58
C ASN A 10 14.19 -7.15 0.81
N LEU A 11 13.25 -6.22 0.64
CA LEU A 11 13.50 -4.94 -0.04
C LEU A 11 14.44 -4.04 0.75
N ARG A 12 14.31 -4.03 2.08
CA ARG A 12 15.26 -3.32 2.95
C ARG A 12 16.68 -3.86 2.75
N GLY A 13 16.84 -5.17 2.56
CA GLY A 13 18.14 -5.79 2.30
C GLY A 13 19.16 -5.45 3.39
N LYS A 14 20.22 -4.71 3.02
CA LYS A 14 21.28 -4.26 3.95
C LYS A 14 21.01 -2.90 4.60
N LEU A 15 19.96 -2.18 4.18
CA LEU A 15 19.61 -0.88 4.77
C LEU A 15 19.20 -1.08 6.24
N SER A 16 19.62 -0.15 7.10
CA SER A 16 19.18 -0.17 8.48
C SER A 16 17.76 0.38 8.59
N LEU A 17 17.04 0.01 9.66
CA LEU A 17 15.73 0.62 9.95
C LEU A 17 15.82 2.14 10.14
N LEU A 18 17.00 2.66 10.53
CA LEU A 18 17.24 4.09 10.66
C LEU A 18 17.31 4.77 9.29
N ASP A 19 17.90 4.12 8.28
CA ASP A 19 17.98 4.67 6.93
C ASP A 19 16.58 4.79 6.32
N ILE A 20 15.77 3.75 6.47
CA ILE A 20 14.37 3.78 6.03
C ILE A 20 13.57 4.85 6.78
N GLN A 21 13.81 5.03 8.07
CA GLN A 21 13.17 6.10 8.85
C GLN A 21 13.55 7.49 8.32
N LYS A 22 14.82 7.72 7.99
CA LYS A 22 15.27 9.00 7.43
C LYS A 22 14.62 9.30 6.09
N GLU A 23 14.50 8.29 5.23
CA GLU A 23 13.93 8.44 3.89
C GLU A 23 12.40 8.62 3.91
N THR A 24 11.70 7.83 4.73
CA THR A 24 10.22 7.78 4.72
C THR A 24 9.56 8.68 5.78
N GLY A 25 10.32 9.09 6.79
CA GLY A 25 9.82 9.71 8.01
C GLY A 25 8.98 8.77 8.89
N LEU A 26 8.99 7.47 8.64
CA LEU A 26 8.30 6.47 9.46
C LEU A 26 9.18 6.04 10.64
N TYR A 27 8.60 5.89 11.82
CA TYR A 27 9.37 5.42 12.97
C TYR A 27 9.89 4.00 12.76
N ARG A 28 11.16 3.76 13.11
CA ARG A 28 11.83 2.44 13.05
C ARG A 28 11.01 1.31 13.67
N ILE A 29 10.29 1.59 14.77
CA ILE A 29 9.46 0.60 15.46
C ILE A 29 8.24 0.19 14.63
N ASP A 30 7.65 1.11 13.87
CA ASP A 30 6.55 0.80 12.98
C ASP A 30 7.04 -0.01 11.78
N ILE A 31 8.18 0.37 11.19
CA ILE A 31 8.80 -0.38 10.09
C ILE A 31 9.09 -1.82 10.53
N GLN A 32 9.68 -2.00 11.71
CA GLN A 32 9.93 -3.32 12.29
C GLN A 32 8.64 -4.12 12.47
N ARG A 33 7.57 -3.51 13.00
CA ARG A 33 6.27 -4.18 13.16
C ARG A 33 5.64 -4.56 11.83
N PHE A 34 5.85 -3.77 10.77
CA PHE A 34 5.41 -4.11 9.42
C PHE A 34 6.17 -5.31 8.87
N GLU A 35 7.51 -5.33 9.00
CA GLU A 35 8.36 -6.45 8.57
C GLU A 35 8.04 -7.77 9.30
N LEU A 36 7.71 -7.69 10.60
CA LEU A 36 7.30 -8.85 11.38
C LEU A 36 5.87 -9.32 11.07
N GLY A 37 5.07 -8.51 10.37
CA GLY A 37 3.64 -8.74 10.17
C GLY A 37 2.78 -8.49 11.42
N ALA A 38 3.37 -7.98 12.51
CA ALA A 38 2.67 -7.67 13.76
C ALA A 38 1.71 -6.49 13.63
N LYS A 39 1.88 -5.66 12.59
CA LYS A 39 1.02 -4.53 12.27
C LYS A 39 0.97 -4.38 10.75
N ALA A 40 -0.21 -4.18 10.19
CA ALA A 40 -0.33 -3.85 8.78
C ALA A 40 -0.09 -2.34 8.55
N PRO A 41 0.72 -1.94 7.56
CA PRO A 41 0.93 -0.53 7.25
C PRO A 41 -0.35 0.11 6.69
N ARG A 42 -0.66 1.32 7.15
CA ARG A 42 -1.74 2.13 6.55
C ARG A 42 -1.41 2.47 5.09
N PRO A 43 -2.41 2.71 4.22
CA PRO A 43 -2.18 3.00 2.79
C PRO A 43 -1.15 4.10 2.51
N HIS A 44 -1.12 5.18 3.30
CA HIS A 44 -0.14 6.25 3.13
C HIS A 44 1.29 5.83 3.52
N ASN A 45 1.45 5.00 4.56
CA ASN A 45 2.74 4.45 4.96
C ASN A 45 3.27 3.48 3.90
N LEU A 46 2.37 2.64 3.35
CA LEU A 46 2.71 1.72 2.28
C LEU A 46 3.15 2.46 1.00
N LYS A 47 2.56 3.63 0.71
CA LYS A 47 2.99 4.49 -0.40
C LYS A 47 4.39 5.06 -0.19
N LYS A 48 4.70 5.55 1.02
CA LYS A 48 6.05 6.02 1.40
C LYS A 48 7.10 4.91 1.28
N LEU A 49 6.77 3.70 1.74
CA LEU A 49 7.66 2.54 1.60
C LEU A 49 7.85 2.16 0.13
N ALA A 50 6.78 2.21 -0.69
CA ALA A 50 6.88 1.97 -2.13
C ALA A 50 7.83 2.95 -2.82
N GLU A 51 7.71 4.24 -2.49
CA GLU A 51 8.58 5.31 -3.02
C GLU A 51 10.04 5.10 -2.58
N CYS A 52 10.28 4.82 -1.29
CA CYS A 52 11.62 4.56 -0.75
C CYS A 52 12.31 3.33 -1.36
N TYR A 53 11.55 2.29 -1.73
CA TYR A 53 12.08 1.08 -2.35
C TYR A 53 12.00 1.08 -3.88
N GLU A 54 11.66 2.22 -4.49
CA GLU A 54 11.51 2.38 -5.95
C GLU A 54 10.58 1.32 -6.58
N LEU A 55 9.51 0.96 -5.85
CA LEU A 55 8.53 -0.04 -6.27
C LEU A 55 7.16 0.55 -6.56
N SER A 56 6.39 -0.20 -7.34
CA SER A 56 5.01 0.18 -7.58
C SER A 56 4.18 0.00 -6.31
N TYR A 57 3.50 1.06 -5.88
CA TYR A 57 2.53 0.99 -4.78
C TYR A 57 1.49 -0.13 -4.99
N LYS A 58 1.13 -0.44 -6.25
CA LYS A 58 0.18 -1.51 -6.56
C LYS A 58 0.71 -2.89 -6.15
N GLU A 59 2.01 -3.14 -6.30
CA GLU A 59 2.61 -4.44 -6.00
C GLU A 59 2.62 -4.69 -4.49
N LEU A 60 3.08 -3.72 -3.71
CA LEU A 60 3.02 -3.81 -2.25
C LEU A 60 1.59 -3.88 -1.74
N ARG A 61 0.66 -3.17 -2.39
CA ARG A 61 -0.76 -3.22 -2.02
C ARG A 61 -1.41 -4.57 -2.34
N LYS A 62 -0.97 -5.27 -3.37
CA LYS A 62 -1.42 -6.63 -3.67
C LYS A 62 -1.06 -7.58 -2.53
N LEU A 63 0.20 -7.55 -2.08
CA LEU A 63 0.67 -8.38 -0.96
C LEU A 63 -0.08 -8.10 0.34
N TYR A 64 -0.43 -6.83 0.60
CA TYR A 64 -1.30 -6.47 1.73
C TYR A 64 -2.67 -7.19 1.67
N TYR A 65 -3.29 -7.24 0.49
CA TYR A 65 -4.59 -7.90 0.33
C TYR A 65 -4.48 -9.41 0.36
N GLU A 66 -3.41 -9.97 -0.23
CA GLU A 66 -3.11 -11.38 -0.12
C GLU A 66 -2.86 -11.81 1.33
N ASP A 67 -2.26 -10.97 2.17
CA ASP A 67 -2.11 -11.26 3.60
C ASP A 67 -3.44 -11.19 4.36
N LEU A 68 -4.38 -10.34 3.91
CA LEU A 68 -5.68 -10.14 4.58
C LEU A 68 -6.69 -11.22 4.22
N TYR A 69 -6.63 -11.74 2.99
CA TYR A 69 -7.55 -12.74 2.42
C TYR A 69 -6.80 -14.00 1.97
N ALA A 70 -5.70 -14.34 2.65
CA ALA A 70 -4.78 -15.41 2.24
C ALA A 70 -5.45 -16.77 2.04
N ASP A 71 -6.53 -17.00 2.79
CA ASP A 71 -7.21 -18.29 2.88
C ASP A 71 -8.46 -18.37 1.98
N ASP A 72 -8.88 -17.26 1.36
CA ASP A 72 -10.09 -17.21 0.53
C ASP A 72 -9.87 -16.43 -0.78
N PRO A 73 -9.65 -17.15 -1.90
CA PRO A 73 -9.42 -16.53 -3.21
C PRO A 73 -10.67 -15.87 -3.79
N GLU A 74 -11.89 -16.26 -3.37
CA GLU A 74 -13.13 -15.60 -3.79
C GLU A 74 -13.27 -14.25 -3.12
N GLU A 75 -13.02 -14.17 -1.80
CA GLU A 75 -12.98 -12.91 -1.05
C GLU A 75 -11.92 -11.94 -1.61
N LEU A 76 -10.73 -12.45 -1.98
CA LEU A 76 -9.72 -11.63 -2.63
C LEU A 76 -10.20 -11.07 -3.98
N ALA A 77 -10.90 -11.87 -4.78
CA ALA A 77 -11.45 -11.44 -6.07
C ALA A 77 -12.53 -10.35 -5.89
N ILE A 78 -13.44 -10.52 -4.92
CA ILE A 78 -14.49 -9.56 -4.58
C ILE A 78 -13.87 -8.20 -4.19
N VAL A 79 -12.85 -8.22 -3.35
CA VAL A 79 -12.17 -6.98 -2.90
C VAL A 79 -11.45 -6.28 -4.05
N LEU A 80 -10.84 -7.04 -4.97
CA LEU A 80 -10.18 -6.50 -6.15
C LEU A 80 -11.18 -5.90 -7.14
N GLU A 81 -12.33 -6.54 -7.37
CA GLU A 81 -13.44 -6.01 -8.17
C GLU A 81 -13.98 -4.70 -7.59
N TRP A 82 -14.37 -4.71 -6.30
CA TRP A 82 -14.87 -3.53 -5.58
C TRP A 82 -13.89 -2.35 -5.66
N ALA A 83 -12.59 -2.61 -5.51
CA ALA A 83 -11.56 -1.59 -5.62
C ALA A 83 -11.45 -0.96 -7.03
N LYS A 84 -11.72 -1.72 -8.10
CA LYS A 84 -11.73 -1.18 -9.48
C LYS A 84 -12.92 -0.25 -9.69
N GLU A 85 -14.11 -0.64 -9.25
CA GLU A 85 -15.34 0.12 -9.42
C GLU A 85 -15.28 1.46 -8.68
N HIS A 86 -14.85 1.46 -7.42
CA HIS A 86 -14.70 2.69 -6.63
C HIS A 86 -13.67 3.65 -7.23
N LYS A 87 -12.61 3.12 -7.85
CA LYS A 87 -11.60 3.94 -8.53
C LYS A 87 -12.16 4.59 -9.80
N LYS A 88 -13.03 3.90 -10.55
CA LYS A 88 -13.72 4.45 -11.72
C LYS A 88 -14.71 5.54 -11.31
N ALA A 89 -15.57 5.26 -10.33
CA ALA A 89 -16.53 6.22 -9.79
C ALA A 89 -15.86 7.50 -9.29
N LYS A 90 -14.73 7.38 -8.57
CA LYS A 90 -13.97 8.56 -8.08
C LYS A 90 -13.35 9.39 -9.21
N ARG A 91 -12.95 8.78 -10.33
CA ARG A 91 -12.43 9.49 -11.51
C ARG A 91 -13.53 10.26 -12.23
N GLU A 92 -14.69 9.63 -12.40
CA GLU A 92 -15.86 10.25 -13.03
C GLU A 92 -16.39 11.42 -12.19
N ALA A 93 -16.50 11.24 -10.86
CA ALA A 93 -16.87 12.31 -9.93
C ALA A 93 -15.89 13.50 -10.01
N LYS A 94 -14.57 13.23 -10.05
CA LYS A 94 -13.56 14.29 -10.15
C LYS A 94 -13.65 15.05 -11.48
N LYS A 95 -13.95 14.36 -12.58
CA LYS A 95 -14.13 14.96 -13.91
C LYS A 95 -15.38 15.84 -13.95
N ALA A 96 -16.50 15.36 -13.41
CA ALA A 96 -17.74 16.13 -13.30
C ALA A 96 -17.56 17.42 -12.47
N THR A 97 -16.85 17.37 -11.35
CA THR A 97 -16.55 18.58 -10.56
C THR A 97 -15.59 19.56 -11.25
N ALA A 98 -14.70 19.08 -12.12
CA ALA A 98 -13.80 19.95 -12.88
C ALA A 98 -14.56 20.69 -14.00
N ASP A 99 -15.44 19.99 -14.72
CA ASP A 99 -16.26 20.56 -15.80
C ASP A 99 -17.25 21.63 -15.32
N ILE A 100 -17.75 21.50 -14.08
CA ILE A 100 -18.62 22.50 -13.44
C ILE A 100 -17.86 23.79 -13.09
N LYS A 101 -16.56 23.69 -12.76
CA LYS A 101 -15.75 24.82 -12.31
C LYS A 101 -15.21 25.68 -13.46
N THR A 102 -15.11 25.12 -14.66
CA THR A 102 -14.69 25.81 -15.90
C THR A 102 -15.81 26.54 -16.63
N LYS A 103 -17.07 26.36 -16.22
CA LYS A 103 -18.24 27.03 -16.81
C LYS A 103 -18.73 28.26 -16.01
N LYS A 104 -17.94 28.75 -15.05
CA LYS A 104 -18.30 29.88 -14.19
C LYS A 104 -17.32 31.03 -14.35
#